data_AF-A0A936DJJ0-F1
#
_entry.id   AF-A0A936DJJ0-F1
#
_cell.length_a   1.000
_cell.length_b   1.000
_cell.length_c   1.000
_cell.angle_alpha   90.00
_cell.angle_beta   90.00
_cell.angle_gamma   90.00
#
_symmetry.space_group_name_H-M   'P 1'
#
loop_
_entity.id
_entity.type
_entity.pdbx_description
1 polymer ?
#
loop_
_entity_poly.entity_id
_entity_poly.type
_entity_poly.pdbx_seq_one_letter_code
_entity_poly.pdbx_strand_id
1 'polypeptide(L)'
;MDATAPAPTPLPKWKQYIVLAVVCGIAFAAYSLLRGPKECTTKDFHDRSVGHHCTLSGTIETFAPPANRVGHWKLGDHEVERFNLTDAAGTAEVLVLEGTVKLPASGTRVVVEAEVTQVPSLQITRLVASAVEPAP
;
A
#
# COMPACT_ATOMS: atom_id res chain seq x y z
N MET A 1 -35.09 -50.46 -18.51
CA MET A 1 -35.13 -50.36 -17.04
C MET A 1 -34.11 -49.29 -16.66
N ASP A 2 -34.53 -48.03 -16.69
CA ASP A 2 -33.65 -46.91 -16.36
C ASP A 2 -33.68 -46.68 -14.85
N ALA A 3 -32.58 -47.04 -14.19
CA ALA A 3 -32.37 -46.71 -12.79
C ALA A 3 -32.00 -45.22 -12.70
N THR A 4 -33.00 -44.36 -12.51
CA THR A 4 -32.77 -42.96 -12.16
C THR A 4 -32.05 -42.93 -10.81
N ALA A 5 -30.79 -42.51 -10.82
CA ALA A 5 -30.01 -42.31 -9.60
C ALA A 5 -30.74 -41.32 -8.67
N PRO A 6 -30.84 -41.59 -7.35
CA PRO A 6 -31.52 -40.69 -6.44
C PRO A 6 -30.81 -39.33 -6.43
N ALA A 7 -31.60 -38.27 -6.63
CA ALA A 7 -31.11 -36.90 -6.56
C ALA A 7 -30.42 -36.66 -5.20
N PRO A 8 -29.27 -35.98 -5.17
CA PRO A 8 -28.53 -35.75 -3.93
C PRO A 8 -29.42 -35.00 -2.94
N THR A 9 -29.68 -35.62 -1.79
CA THR A 9 -30.47 -35.01 -0.72
C THR A 9 -29.84 -33.67 -0.31
N PRO A 10 -30.62 -32.57 -0.26
CA PRO A 10 -30.09 -31.27 0.12
C PRO A 10 -29.53 -31.32 1.53
N LEU A 11 -28.30 -30.84 1.69
CA LEU A 11 -27.61 -30.77 2.97
C LEU A 11 -28.48 -29.99 3.98
N PRO A 12 -28.56 -30.44 5.24
CA PRO A 12 -29.29 -29.71 6.27
C PRO A 12 -28.71 -28.30 6.42
N LYS A 13 -29.59 -27.31 6.62
CA LYS A 13 -29.25 -25.87 6.59
C LYS A 13 -28.02 -25.49 7.41
N TRP A 14 -27.82 -26.13 8.57
CA TRP A 14 -26.64 -25.91 9.42
C TRP A 14 -25.30 -26.28 8.73
N LYS A 15 -25.28 -27.33 7.91
CA LYS A 15 -24.10 -27.69 7.09
C LYS A 15 -23.89 -26.70 5.96
N GLN A 16 -24.95 -26.17 5.37
CA GLN A 16 -24.86 -25.12 4.34
C GLN A 16 -24.26 -23.83 4.91
N TYR A 17 -24.64 -23.44 6.13
CA TYR A 17 -24.04 -22.28 6.81
C TYR A 17 -22.55 -22.48 7.12
N ILE A 18 -22.14 -23.69 7.52
CA ILE A 18 -20.72 -24.00 7.74
C ILE A 18 -19.93 -23.91 6.43
N VAL A 19 -20.45 -24.49 5.35
CA VAL A 19 -19.80 -24.41 4.02
C VAL A 19 -19.69 -22.95 3.56
N LEU A 20 -20.74 -22.15 3.73
CA LEU A 20 -20.73 -20.74 3.38
C LEU A 20 -19.71 -19.95 4.21
N ALA A 21 -19.64 -20.20 5.53
CA ALA A 21 -18.67 -19.54 6.41
C ALA A 21 -17.22 -19.90 6.06
N VAL A 22 -16.96 -21.16 5.71
CA VAL A 22 -15.63 -21.62 5.26
C VAL A 22 -15.27 -20.99 3.92
N VAL A 23 -16.17 -20.95 2.94
CA VAL A 23 -15.92 -20.32 1.64
C VAL A 23 -15.69 -18.82 1.78
N CYS A 24 -16.50 -18.12 2.59
CA CYS A 24 -16.29 -16.70 2.88
C CYS A 24 -14.98 -16.45 3.63
N GLY A 25 -14.61 -17.32 4.59
CA GLY A 25 -13.35 -17.22 5.32
C GLY A 25 -12.13 -17.42 4.41
N ILE A 26 -12.18 -18.41 3.51
CA ILE A 26 -11.11 -18.66 2.53
C ILE A 26 -11.04 -17.52 1.52
N ALA A 27 -12.18 -17.00 1.03
CA ALA A 27 -12.21 -15.87 0.13
C ALA A 27 -11.66 -14.60 0.79
N PHE A 28 -11.99 -14.36 2.06
CA PHE A 28 -11.45 -13.24 2.84
C PHE A 28 -9.95 -13.41 3.10
N ALA A 29 -9.50 -14.62 3.44
CA ALA A 29 -8.08 -14.92 3.62
C ALA A 29 -7.30 -14.76 2.31
N ALA A 30 -7.81 -15.27 1.19
CA ALA A 30 -7.23 -15.10 -0.14
C ALA A 30 -7.22 -13.63 -0.57
N TYR A 31 -8.29 -12.89 -0.32
CA TYR A 31 -8.36 -11.45 -0.56
C TYR A 31 -7.32 -10.68 0.27
N SER A 32 -7.17 -11.04 1.54
CA SER A 32 -6.20 -10.43 2.45
C SER A 32 -4.75 -10.80 2.08
N LEU A 33 -4.52 -12.03 1.61
CA LEU A 33 -3.22 -12.49 1.13
C LEU A 33 -2.84 -11.88 -0.23
N LEU A 34 -3.82 -11.66 -1.12
CA LEU A 34 -3.62 -10.94 -2.38
C LEU A 34 -3.40 -9.44 -2.16
N ARG A 35 -3.94 -8.88 -1.07
CA ARG A 35 -3.63 -7.55 -0.54
C ARG A 35 -2.44 -7.53 0.42
N GLY A 36 -1.75 -8.66 0.62
CA GLY A 36 -0.58 -8.72 1.48
C GLY A 36 0.40 -7.61 1.06
N PRO A 37 1.05 -6.93 2.01
CA PRO A 37 1.94 -5.82 1.72
C PRO A 37 2.99 -6.31 0.73
N LYS A 38 2.91 -5.86 -0.51
CA LYS A 38 3.95 -6.15 -1.49
C LYS A 38 5.13 -5.30 -1.06
N GLU A 39 6.03 -5.93 -0.33
CA GLU A 39 7.28 -5.33 0.11
C GLU A 39 7.98 -4.76 -1.12
N CYS A 40 8.12 -3.44 -1.14
CA CYS A 40 8.85 -2.71 -2.16
C CYS A 40 10.08 -2.11 -1.52
N THR A 41 11.19 -2.13 -2.25
CA THR A 41 12.38 -1.38 -1.86
C THR A 41 12.34 0.00 -2.50
N THR A 42 13.13 0.92 -1.94
CA THR A 42 13.34 2.27 -2.50
C THR A 42 13.95 2.25 -3.91
N LYS A 43 14.46 1.10 -4.38
CA LYS A 43 15.02 0.93 -5.72
C LYS A 43 14.01 0.36 -6.71
N ASP A 44 13.20 -0.60 -6.27
CA ASP A 44 12.37 -1.39 -7.18
C ASP A 44 11.07 -0.69 -7.60
N PHE A 45 10.70 0.42 -6.95
CA PHE A 45 9.44 1.10 -7.25
C PHE A 45 9.39 1.72 -8.65
N HIS A 46 10.55 2.03 -9.25
CA HIS A 46 10.63 2.58 -10.61
C HIS A 46 10.21 1.58 -11.69
N ASP A 47 10.39 0.28 -11.42
CA ASP A 47 10.02 -0.80 -12.34
C ASP A 47 8.55 -1.24 -12.17
N ARG A 48 7.81 -0.62 -11.24
CA ARG A 48 6.40 -0.94 -10.98
C ARG A 48 5.48 -0.08 -11.85
N SER A 49 4.33 -0.66 -12.19
CA SER A 49 3.27 0.06 -12.89
C SER A 49 2.66 1.14 -12.00
N VAL A 50 2.21 2.24 -12.62
CA VAL A 50 1.38 3.26 -11.96
C VAL A 50 0.14 2.61 -11.33
N GLY A 51 -0.23 3.03 -10.13
CA GLY A 51 -1.32 2.45 -9.33
C GLY A 51 -0.90 1.22 -8.49
N HIS A 52 0.38 0.83 -8.51
CA HIS A 52 0.85 -0.27 -7.70
C HIS A 52 1.02 0.17 -6.24
N HIS A 53 0.33 -0.51 -5.32
CA HIS A 53 0.51 -0.31 -3.89
C HIS A 53 1.76 -1.05 -3.38
N CYS A 54 2.55 -0.35 -2.59
CA CYS A 54 3.83 -0.77 -2.07
C CYS A 54 3.89 -0.49 -0.58
N THR A 55 4.47 -1.42 0.18
CA THR A 55 4.81 -1.19 1.58
C THR A 55 6.33 -1.16 1.67
N LEU A 56 6.88 -0.05 2.17
CA LEU A 56 8.31 0.16 2.32
C LEU A 56 8.65 0.30 3.80
N SER A 57 9.77 -0.25 4.24
CA SER A 57 10.29 0.00 5.59
C SER A 57 11.63 0.73 5.47
N GLY A 58 11.80 1.81 6.22
CA GLY A 58 13.02 2.59 6.15
C GLY A 58 13.10 3.64 7.26
N THR A 59 14.17 4.40 7.23
CA THR A 59 14.39 5.54 8.12
C THR A 59 13.97 6.81 7.39
N ILE A 60 13.19 7.65 8.06
CA ILE A 60 12.83 8.96 7.54
C ILE A 60 14.03 9.89 7.67
N GLU A 61 14.39 10.50 6.55
CA GLU A 61 15.24 11.69 6.52
C GLU A 61 14.33 12.88 6.13
N THR A 62 13.84 13.60 7.14
CA THR A 62 13.06 14.82 6.89
C THR A 62 13.99 15.94 6.51
N PHE A 63 13.63 16.73 5.51
CA PHE A 63 14.27 18.03 5.29
C PHE A 63 13.96 18.93 6.50
N ALA A 64 14.98 19.31 7.28
CA ALA A 64 14.79 20.17 8.44
C ALA A 64 14.20 21.54 8.04
N PRO A 65 13.25 22.11 8.80
CA PRO A 65 12.88 23.51 8.64
C PRO A 65 13.95 24.39 9.32
N PRO A 66 14.36 25.56 8.78
CA PRO A 66 13.78 26.31 7.69
C PRO A 66 14.79 26.55 6.55
N ALA A 67 14.54 26.00 5.36
CA ALA A 67 15.27 26.44 4.16
C ALA A 67 14.32 26.43 2.96
N ASN A 68 13.80 27.62 2.67
CA ASN A 68 13.32 28.07 1.37
C ASN A 68 13.39 27.02 0.25
N ARG A 69 12.21 26.68 -0.29
CA ARG A 69 11.95 25.77 -1.44
C ARG A 69 11.78 24.29 -1.09
N VAL A 70 10.92 23.96 -0.13
CA VAL A 70 9.93 22.91 -0.44
C VAL A 70 8.97 23.60 -1.39
N GLY A 71 9.19 23.46 -2.70
CA GLY A 71 8.22 23.98 -3.66
C GLY A 71 6.85 23.44 -3.27
N HIS A 72 5.79 24.24 -3.38
CA HIS A 72 4.44 23.72 -3.32
C HIS A 72 4.34 22.69 -4.44
N TRP A 73 4.55 21.42 -4.11
CA TRP A 73 4.47 20.34 -5.07
C TRP A 73 3.00 20.04 -5.19
N LYS A 74 2.49 20.20 -6.40
CA LYS A 74 1.11 19.88 -6.71
C LYS A 74 1.08 18.55 -7.44
N LEU A 75 0.46 17.56 -6.80
CA LEU A 75 0.05 16.35 -7.50
C LEU A 75 -1.36 16.60 -8.03
N GLY A 76 -1.44 17.08 -9.28
CA GLY A 76 -2.69 17.61 -9.83
C GLY A 76 -3.09 18.88 -9.09
N ASP A 77 -4.22 18.83 -8.37
CA ASP A 77 -4.76 19.96 -7.61
C ASP A 77 -4.41 19.93 -6.11
N HIS A 78 -3.70 18.90 -5.65
CA HIS A 78 -3.39 18.70 -4.22
C HIS A 78 -1.97 19.12 -3.86
N GLU A 79 -1.81 19.83 -2.74
CA GLU A 79 -0.51 20.11 -2.15
C GLU A 79 0.07 18.86 -1.48
N VAL A 80 1.34 18.59 -1.74
CA VAL A 80 2.07 17.46 -1.15
C VAL A 80 3.34 17.92 -0.44
N GLU A 81 3.59 17.33 0.72
CA GLU A 81 4.86 17.35 1.42
C GLU A 81 5.77 16.23 0.89
N ARG A 82 7.08 16.38 1.12
CA ARG A 82 8.08 15.41 0.67
C ARG A 82 9.06 15.07 1.77
N PHE A 83 9.48 13.82 1.82
CA PHE A 83 10.55 13.34 2.69
C PHE A 83 11.36 12.27 1.97
N ASN A 84 12.60 12.08 2.40
CA ASN A 84 13.42 10.98 1.91
C ASN A 84 13.21 9.77 2.83
N LEU A 85 13.00 8.60 2.23
CA LEU A 85 12.99 7.32 2.92
C LEU A 85 14.25 6.57 2.53
N THR A 86 15.08 6.22 3.52
CA THR A 86 16.29 5.43 3.32
C THR A 86 16.05 4.00 3.83
N ASP A 87 16.23 3.01 2.95
CA ASP A 87 16.19 1.59 3.29
C ASP A 87 17.54 0.91 2.96
N ALA A 88 17.61 -0.42 3.06
CA ALA A 88 18.84 -1.16 2.75
C ALA A 88 19.21 -1.16 1.25
N ALA A 89 18.27 -0.83 0.37
CA ALA A 89 18.48 -0.78 -1.08
C ALA A 89 18.94 0.61 -1.56
N GLY A 90 18.59 1.67 -0.83
CA GLY A 90 19.01 3.04 -1.10
C GLY A 90 18.08 4.08 -0.48
N THR A 91 17.97 5.23 -1.14
CA THR A 91 17.11 6.35 -0.71
C THR A 91 16.12 6.70 -1.81
N ALA A 92 14.85 6.85 -1.46
CA ALA A 92 13.79 7.34 -2.36
C ALA A 92 13.07 8.56 -1.80
N GLU A 93 12.63 9.44 -2.69
CA GLU A 93 11.74 10.56 -2.36
C GLU A 93 10.29 10.07 -2.30
N VAL A 94 9.64 10.28 -1.17
CA VAL A 94 8.24 9.93 -0.91
C VAL A 94 7.43 11.21 -0.73
N LEU A 95 6.27 11.25 -1.36
CA LEU A 95 5.31 12.34 -1.30
C LEU A 95 4.18 11.99 -0.34
N VAL A 96 3.68 12.96 0.42
CA VAL A 96 2.54 12.82 1.32
C VAL A 96 1.58 13.96 1.04
N LEU A 97 0.29 13.67 0.95
CA LEU A 97 -0.72 14.73 0.84
C LEU A 97 -0.70 15.58 2.12
N GLU A 98 -0.61 16.90 1.96
CA GLU A 98 -0.52 17.79 3.10
C GLU A 98 -1.74 17.60 4.02
N GLY A 99 -1.48 17.38 5.31
CA GLY A 99 -2.52 17.20 6.33
C GLY A 99 -3.19 15.82 6.39
N THR A 100 -2.86 14.86 5.52
CA THR A 100 -3.44 13.50 5.59
C THR A 100 -2.64 12.55 6.47
N VAL A 101 -1.32 12.71 6.55
CA VAL A 101 -0.43 11.84 7.33
C VAL A 101 0.48 12.68 8.22
N LYS A 102 0.59 12.29 9.50
CA LYS A 102 1.55 12.90 10.43
C LYS A 102 2.92 12.26 10.21
N LEU A 103 3.88 13.05 9.74
CA LEU A 103 5.25 12.60 9.56
C LEU A 103 5.96 12.46 10.92
N PRO A 104 6.52 11.28 11.25
CA PRO A 104 7.43 11.13 12.38
C PRO A 104 8.71 11.96 12.21
N ALA A 105 9.44 12.16 13.32
CA ALA A 105 10.68 12.94 13.30
C ALA A 105 11.76 12.30 12.43
N SER A 106 12.68 13.12 11.90
CA SER A 106 13.88 12.63 11.21
C SER A 106 14.63 11.59 12.06
N GLY A 107 15.16 10.57 11.42
CA GLY A 107 15.85 9.45 12.06
C GLY A 107 14.91 8.37 12.62
N THR A 108 13.59 8.56 12.55
CA THR A 108 12.63 7.54 12.98
C THR A 108 12.50 6.44 11.92
N ARG A 109 12.54 5.18 12.36
CA ARG A 109 12.23 4.04 11.51
C ARG A 109 10.72 3.92 11.34
N VAL A 110 10.26 3.77 10.10
CA VAL A 110 8.85 3.76 9.75
C VAL A 110 8.54 2.66 8.74
N VAL A 111 7.27 2.30 8.70
CA VAL A 111 6.64 1.58 7.60
C VAL A 111 5.77 2.57 6.84
N VAL A 112 5.98 2.66 5.53
CA VAL A 112 5.28 3.55 4.61
C VAL A 112 4.43 2.70 3.69
N GLU A 113 3.12 2.91 3.71
CA GLU A 113 2.23 2.44 2.65
C GLU A 113 2.14 3.52 1.59
N ALA A 114 2.54 3.20 0.36
CA ALA A 114 2.59 4.13 -0.74
C ALA A 114 2.04 3.55 -2.04
N GLU A 115 1.51 4.43 -2.88
CA GLU A 115 1.09 4.12 -4.24
C GLU A 115 2.07 4.73 -5.24
N VAL A 116 2.46 3.91 -6.21
CA VAL A 116 3.30 4.33 -7.34
C VAL A 116 2.47 5.23 -8.25
N THR A 117 2.73 6.53 -8.23
CA THR A 117 1.98 7.53 -9.01
C THR A 117 2.89 8.19 -10.04
N GLN A 118 2.36 8.45 -11.23
CA GLN A 118 3.06 9.26 -12.22
C GLN A 118 2.77 10.74 -11.97
N VAL A 119 3.83 11.54 -11.82
CA VAL A 119 3.70 12.99 -11.72
C VAL A 119 3.58 13.56 -13.14
N PRO A 120 2.41 14.08 -13.56
CA PRO A 120 2.18 14.42 -14.97
C PRO A 120 3.11 15.52 -15.50
N SER A 121 3.48 16.46 -14.63
CA SER A 121 4.33 17.61 -14.97
C SER A 121 5.79 17.24 -15.28
N LEU A 122 6.27 16.10 -14.78
CA LEU A 122 7.65 15.67 -14.92
C LEU A 122 7.80 14.32 -15.62
N GLN A 123 6.69 13.64 -15.91
CA GLN A 123 6.66 12.27 -16.46
C GLN A 123 7.49 11.26 -15.65
N ILE A 124 7.77 11.56 -14.38
CA ILE A 124 8.49 10.68 -13.46
C ILE A 124 7.52 9.95 -12.55
N THR A 125 7.90 8.73 -12.18
CA THR A 125 7.20 7.95 -11.18
C THR A 125 7.67 8.34 -9.77
N ARG A 126 6.72 8.45 -8.84
CA ARG A 126 6.94 8.79 -7.43
C ARG A 126 6.09 7.91 -6.52
N LEU A 127 6.53 7.77 -5.28
CA LEU A 127 5.76 7.11 -4.22
C LEU A 127 4.90 8.17 -3.53
N VAL A 128 3.60 7.94 -3.48
CA VAL A 128 2.65 8.77 -2.72
C VAL A 128 2.17 7.97 -1.52
N ALA A 129 2.61 8.34 -0.33
CA ALA A 129 2.25 7.66 0.90
C ALA A 129 0.81 7.94 1.30
N SER A 130 0.06 6.87 1.54
CA SER A 130 -1.28 6.88 2.13
C SER A 130 -1.22 6.74 3.65
N ALA A 131 -0.18 6.08 4.17
CA ALA A 131 0.05 5.94 5.60
C ALA A 131 1.54 5.86 5.92
N VAL A 132 1.92 6.42 7.07
CA VAL A 132 3.28 6.33 7.62
C VAL A 132 3.14 5.98 9.09
N GLU A 133 3.61 4.80 9.48
CA GLU A 133 3.54 4.30 10.85
C GLU A 133 4.94 4.08 11.41
N PRO A 134 5.19 4.38 12.70
CA PRO A 134 6.45 4.03 13.35
C PRO A 134 6.64 2.50 13.30
N ALA A 135 7.81 2.06 12.85
CA ALA A 135 8.17 0.64 12.91
C ALA A 135 8.55 0.26 14.36
N PRO A 136 8.16 -0.93 14.84
CA PRO A 136 8.54 -1.43 16.18
C PRO A 136 10.03 -1.71 16.31
#